data_AF-A0AAD9TNG0-F1
#
_entry.id   AF-A0AAD9TNG0-F1
#
_cell.length_a   1.000
_cell.length_b   1.000
_cell.length_c   1.000
_cell.angle_alpha   90.00
_cell.angle_beta   90.00
_cell.angle_gamma   90.00
#
_symmetry.space_group_name_H-M   'P 1'
#
loop_
_entity.id
_entity.type
_entity.pdbx_description
1 polymer ?
#
loop_
_entity_poly.entity_id
_entity_poly.type
_entity_poly.pdbx_seq_one_letter_code
_entity_poly.pdbx_strand_id
1 'polypeptide(L)'
;MTIIIHLFLFSYITITTTLSLDTITLGQSIKEGETVVSAGEVYELGIFCPGKSSGRYLGIWYKYDGEKSVAWVASRNTPISDSSGFLSINV
;
A
#
# COMPACT_ATOMS: atom_id res chain seq x y z
N MET A 1 22.92 6.91 26.69
CA MET A 1 23.13 6.80 25.23
C MET A 1 22.71 5.43 24.68
N THR A 2 23.10 4.32 25.32
CA THR A 2 22.74 2.95 24.89
C THR A 2 21.24 2.64 24.90
N ILE A 3 20.50 3.04 25.94
CA ILE A 3 19.03 2.84 26.02
C ILE A 3 18.31 3.56 24.88
N ILE A 4 18.70 4.80 24.58
CA ILE A 4 18.13 5.60 23.49
C ILE A 4 18.34 4.88 22.15
N ILE A 5 19.54 4.33 21.91
CA ILE A 5 19.84 3.55 20.70
C ILE A 5 18.96 2.29 20.61
N HIS A 6 18.75 1.56 21.71
CA HIS A 6 17.87 0.38 21.71
C HIS A 6 16.42 0.74 21.44
N LEU A 7 15.93 1.88 21.96
CA LEU A 7 14.59 2.38 21.67
C LEU A 7 14.43 2.77 20.19
N PHE A 8 15.43 3.42 19.60
CA PHE A 8 15.43 3.72 18.17
C PHE A 8 15.49 2.46 17.31
N LEU A 9 16.32 1.47 17.68
CA LEU A 9 16.42 0.19 16.99
C LEU A 9 15.11 -0.61 17.09
N PHE A 10 14.51 -0.66 18.29
CA PHE A 10 13.24 -1.34 18.50
C PHE A 10 12.11 -0.65 17.72
N SER A 11 12.04 0.68 17.75
CA SER A 11 11.10 1.46 16.95
C SER A 11 11.29 1.21 15.45
N TYR A 12 12.52 1.20 14.95
CA TYR A 12 12.85 0.90 13.56
C TYR A 12 12.39 -0.51 13.16
N ILE A 13 12.68 -1.52 13.99
CA ILE A 13 12.21 -2.90 13.77
C ILE A 13 10.68 -2.97 13.74
N THR A 14 9.98 -2.33 14.69
CA THR A 14 8.51 -2.32 14.70
C THR A 14 7.88 -1.63 13.50
N ILE A 15 8.54 -0.60 12.94
CA ILE A 15 8.09 0.06 11.70
C ILE A 15 8.25 -0.89 10.49
N THR A 16 9.30 -1.72 10.47
CA THR A 16 9.53 -2.69 9.38
C THR A 16 8.59 -3.90 9.43
N THR A 17 8.09 -4.28 10.62
CA THR A 17 7.18 -5.42 10.80
C THR A 17 5.72 -4.96 10.77
N THR A 18 5.24 -4.49 9.62
CA THR A 18 3.80 -4.45 9.36
C THR A 18 3.42 -5.81 8.76
N LEU A 19 2.54 -6.56 9.45
CA LEU A 19 1.94 -7.77 8.89
C LEU A 19 1.07 -7.33 7.71
N SER A 20 1.62 -7.38 6.50
CA SER A 20 0.81 -7.21 5.32
C SER A 20 0.05 -8.50 5.08
N LEU A 21 -1.26 -8.45 5.28
CA LEU A 21 -2.15 -9.52 4.88
C LEU A 21 -2.16 -9.57 3.36
N ASP A 22 -1.92 -10.73 2.79
CA ASP A 22 -1.98 -10.99 1.34
C ASP A 22 -3.42 -11.18 0.83
N THR A 23 -4.38 -11.16 1.75
CA THR A 23 -5.78 -11.47 1.52
C THR A 23 -6.68 -10.35 2.01
N ILE A 24 -7.62 -9.92 1.16
CA ILE A 24 -8.70 -9.00 1.55
C ILE A 24 -9.93 -9.83 1.90
N THR A 25 -10.39 -9.75 3.15
CA THR A 25 -11.57 -10.47 3.61
C THR A 25 -12.85 -9.62 3.47
N LEU A 26 -14.01 -10.27 3.56
CA LEU A 26 -15.31 -9.60 3.51
C LEU A 26 -15.42 -8.54 4.61
N GLY A 27 -15.92 -7.36 4.24
CA GLY A 27 -16.07 -6.22 5.15
C GLY A 27 -14.79 -5.46 5.44
N GLN A 28 -13.62 -5.91 4.97
CA GLN A 28 -12.40 -5.11 5.02
C GLN A 28 -12.39 -4.07 3.91
N SER A 29 -11.81 -2.91 4.22
CA SER A 29 -11.56 -1.83 3.28
C SER A 29 -10.09 -1.47 3.27
N ILE A 30 -9.54 -1.19 2.09
CA ILE A 30 -8.22 -0.60 1.88
C ILE A 30 -8.40 0.87 1.52
N LYS A 31 -7.83 1.75 2.32
CA LYS A 31 -7.82 3.21 2.12
C LYS A 31 -6.45 3.69 1.63
N GLU A 32 -6.35 4.98 1.37
CA GLU A 32 -5.08 5.62 1.00
C GLU A 32 -4.01 5.40 2.09
N GLY A 33 -2.84 4.91 1.69
CA GLY A 33 -1.74 4.55 2.60
C GLY A 33 -1.79 3.11 3.14
N GLU A 34 -2.91 2.41 2.99
CA GLU A 34 -3.02 0.98 3.28
C GLU A 34 -2.71 0.17 2.03
N THR A 35 -2.01 -0.96 2.21
CA THR A 35 -1.63 -1.84 1.09
C THR A 35 -1.72 -3.31 1.48
N VAL A 36 -1.84 -4.15 0.45
CA VAL A 36 -1.81 -5.62 0.53
C VAL A 36 -0.62 -6.10 -0.27
N VAL A 37 0.28 -6.83 0.38
CA VAL A 37 1.49 -7.38 -0.21
C VAL A 37 1.24 -8.84 -0.51
N SER A 38 1.55 -9.24 -1.74
CA SER A 38 1.50 -10.65 -2.14
C SER A 38 2.34 -11.55 -1.21
N ALA A 39 1.95 -12.80 -1.01
CA ALA A 39 2.67 -13.76 -0.17
C ALA A 39 4.17 -13.89 -0.51
N GLY A 40 4.54 -13.73 -1.79
CA GLY A 40 5.93 -13.78 -2.25
C GLY A 40 6.69 -12.46 -2.10
N GLU A 41 6.07 -11.43 -1.54
CA GLU A 41 6.60 -10.07 -1.38
C GLU A 41 7.03 -9.37 -2.68
N VAL A 42 6.59 -9.88 -3.84
CA VAL A 42 6.97 -9.32 -5.15
C VAL A 42 6.07 -8.14 -5.53
N TYR A 43 4.78 -8.28 -5.27
CA TYR A 43 3.75 -7.31 -5.64
C TYR A 43 3.10 -6.69 -4.42
N GLU A 44 2.66 -5.44 -4.61
CA GLU A 44 1.90 -4.68 -3.63
C GLU A 44 0.71 -4.02 -4.33
N LEU A 45 -0.47 -4.12 -3.70
CA LEU A 45 -1.75 -3.56 -4.15
C LEU A 45 -2.13 -2.40 -3.23
N GLY A 46 -2.56 -1.28 -3.82
CA GLY A 46 -3.12 -0.17 -3.07
C GLY A 46 -3.48 1.04 -3.94
N ILE A 47 -3.79 2.15 -3.28
CA ILE A 47 -4.13 3.41 -3.93
C ILE A 47 -2.86 4.26 -4.08
N PHE A 48 -2.62 4.80 -5.28
CA PHE A 48 -1.45 5.63 -5.57
C PHE A 48 -1.76 6.78 -6.53
N CYS A 49 -0.84 7.76 -6.58
CA CYS A 49 -0.85 8.87 -7.54
C CYS A 49 0.36 8.71 -8.49
N PRO A 50 0.17 8.57 -9.82
CA PRO A 50 1.27 8.48 -10.76
C PRO A 50 1.94 9.85 -10.95
N GLY A 51 3.26 9.88 -10.71
CA GLY A 51 4.11 11.04 -10.97
C GLY A 51 3.65 12.30 -10.25
N LYS A 52 3.45 13.39 -11.00
CA LYS A 52 2.97 14.70 -10.50
C LYS A 52 1.48 14.93 -10.75
N SER A 53 0.75 13.91 -11.20
CA SER A 53 -0.69 14.05 -11.46
C SER A 53 -1.49 14.04 -10.16
N SER A 54 -2.65 14.68 -10.18
CA SER A 54 -3.63 14.65 -9.08
C SER A 54 -4.54 13.43 -9.13
N GLY A 55 -4.44 12.59 -10.17
CA GLY A 55 -5.28 11.41 -10.33
C GLY A 55 -4.89 10.33 -9.34
N ARG A 56 -5.86 9.78 -8.61
CA ARG A 56 -5.69 8.63 -7.73
C ARG A 56 -6.20 7.37 -8.41
N TYR A 57 -5.45 6.28 -8.27
CA TYR A 57 -5.79 5.01 -8.88
C TYR A 57 -5.52 3.86 -7.93
N LEU A 58 -6.35 2.83 -8.00
CA LEU A 58 -6.02 1.53 -7.44
C LEU A 58 -5.11 0.78 -8.43
N GLY A 59 -4.02 0.22 -7.95
CA GLY A 59 -3.09 -0.50 -8.82
C GLY A 59 -2.21 -1.49 -8.08
N ILE A 60 -1.50 -2.30 -8.88
CA ILE A 60 -0.51 -3.27 -8.43
C ILE A 60 0.86 -2.82 -8.94
N TRP A 61 1.86 -2.76 -8.07
CA TRP A 61 3.23 -2.42 -8.42
C TRP A 61 4.23 -3.40 -7.80
N TYR A 62 5.48 -3.35 -8.27
CA TYR A 62 6.59 -4.12 -7.70
C TYR A 62 7.04 -3.51 -6.36
N LYS A 63 7.02 -4.30 -5.28
CA LYS A 63 7.28 -3.82 -3.91
C LYS A 63 8.68 -3.21 -3.74
N TYR A 64 9.69 -3.85 -4.30
CA TYR A 64 11.10 -3.48 -4.12
C TYR A 64 11.67 -2.63 -5.27
N ASP A 65 10.81 -2.10 -6.14
CA ASP A 65 11.22 -1.15 -7.14
C ASP A 65 11.14 0.27 -6.59
N GLY A 66 12.27 0.98 -6.57
CA GLY A 66 12.35 2.36 -6.09
C GLY A 66 11.48 3.33 -6.90
N GLU A 67 11.21 3.01 -8.16
CA GLU A 67 10.32 3.78 -9.03
C GLU A 67 8.85 3.33 -8.93
N LYS A 68 8.57 2.26 -8.16
CA LYS A 68 7.25 1.60 -8.05
C LYS A 68 6.63 1.34 -9.42
N SER A 69 7.34 0.60 -10.29
CA SER A 69 6.82 0.21 -11.60
C SER A 69 5.45 -0.44 -11.46
N VAL A 70 4.46 0.18 -12.11
CA VAL A 70 3.06 -0.22 -12.03
C VAL A 70 2.80 -1.35 -13.02
N ALA A 71 2.52 -2.55 -12.49
CA ALA A 71 2.20 -3.72 -13.29
C ALA A 71 0.75 -3.69 -13.79
N TRP A 72 -0.17 -3.12 -13.00
CA TRP A 72 -1.59 -3.04 -13.35
C TRP A 72 -2.30 -1.85 -12.69
N VAL A 73 -3.33 -1.32 -13.34
CA VAL A 73 -4.15 -0.20 -12.85
C VAL A 73 -5.62 -0.53 -13.05
N ALA A 74 -6.41 -0.47 -11.97
CA ALA A 74 -7.85 -0.59 -12.02
C ALA A 74 -8.46 0.66 -12.66
N SER A 75 -9.50 0.47 -13.47
CA SER A 75 -10.37 1.56 -13.94
C SER A 75 -9.60 2.79 -14.45
N ARG A 76 -8.57 2.56 -15.28
CA ARG A 76 -7.60 3.57 -15.76
C ARG A 76 -8.24 4.87 -16.31
N ASN A 77 -9.46 4.78 -16.85
CA ASN A 77 -10.16 5.91 -17.47
C ASN A 77 -11.05 6.69 -16.47
N THR A 78 -11.22 6.18 -15.25
CA THR A 78 -12.07 6.77 -14.21
C THR A 78 -11.25 6.86 -12.91
N PRO A 79 -10.39 7.89 -12.78
CA PRO A 79 -9.61 8.12 -11.58
C PRO A 79 -10.52 8.35 -10.36
N ILE A 80 -9.99 8.06 -9.19
CA ILE A 80 -10.62 8.34 -7.90
C ILE A 80 -10.52 9.86 -7.67
N SER A 81 -11.67 10.51 -7.48
CA SER A 81 -11.78 11.97 -7.47
C SER A 81 -11.22 12.65 -6.22
N ASP A 82 -11.04 11.93 -5.10
CA ASP A 82 -10.62 12.49 -3.81
C ASP A 82 -9.88 11.46 -2.92
N SER A 83 -9.56 11.82 -1.67
CA SER A 83 -8.86 10.95 -0.70
C SER A 83 -9.83 10.03 0.04
N SER A 84 -11.11 10.03 -0.36
CA SER A 84 -12.13 9.18 0.25
C SER A 84 -12.22 7.81 -0.44
N GLY A 85 -11.49 7.62 -1.55
CA GLY A 85 -11.45 6.34 -2.24
C GLY A 85 -11.00 5.20 -1.34
N PHE A 86 -11.76 4.11 -1.37
CA PHE A 86 -11.40 2.87 -0.73
C PHE A 86 -11.78 1.69 -1.64
N LEU A 87 -11.05 0.60 -1.51
CA LEU A 87 -11.43 -0.70 -2.05
C LEU A 87 -12.04 -1.51 -0.91
N SER A 88 -13.23 -2.09 -1.09
CA SER A 88 -13.77 -3.06 -0.14
C SER A 88 -14.36 -4.26 -0.86
N ILE A 89 -14.37 -5.40 -0.17
CA ILE A 89 -15.20 -6.54 -0.57
C ILE A 89 -16.47 -6.48 0.28
N ASN A 90 -17.60 -6.24 -0.38
CA ASN A 90 -18.89 -6.13 0.30
C ASN A 90 -19.31 -7.49 0.90
N VAL A 91 -20.05 -7.43 2.00
CA VAL A 91 -20.64 -8.59 2.70
C VAL A 91 -21.94 -9.00 2.01
#